data_AF-S3ZAD7-F1
#
_entry.id   AF-S3ZAD7-F1
#
_cell.length_a   1.000
_cell.length_b   1.000
_cell.length_c   1.000
_cell.angle_alpha   90.00
_cell.angle_beta   90.00
_cell.angle_gamma   90.00
#
_symmetry.space_group_name_H-M   'P 1'
#
loop_
_entity.id
_entity.type
_entity.pdbx_description
1 polymer ?
#
loop_
_entity_poly.entity_id
_entity_poly.type
_entity_poly.pdbx_seq_one_letter_code
_entity_poly.pdbx_strand_id
1 'polypeptide(L)'
;MSQSICRRYGAACRASGTSWEVMTMRRRIAPAAALMLLLAAGCGGPSADDGNRPPDRPPAPSREIRALALPLDAYELDSRNAALAATAQEKLIKSCMARQGLDWPELPHPATETWPHRGRYGLAEPAVAKRYGYHAMPDPVTKTAERRLEQRDARLTARQRTAAYGTDGRSGCQERAQHALVRDVPKVSSDLVNEASAAAYEKSQHTPAAQRVFGKWRACMRDRGHAYRHPMDPNEDPRWKGGRPTRAEIATARDDVACKLRTHLVDVWWRADATLQHQAIKDSAGRFRQVEEARKRYLENVRRHSR
;
A
#
# COMPACT_ATOMS: atom_id res chain seq x y z
N MET A 1 3.08 0.62 3.73
CA MET A 1 2.99 -0.36 4.82
C MET A 1 4.38 -0.88 5.08
N SER A 2 4.98 -0.59 6.25
CA SER A 2 6.33 -1.06 6.56
C SER A 2 6.37 -2.59 6.57
N GLN A 3 7.44 -3.20 6.02
CA GLN A 3 7.61 -4.66 5.99
C GLN A 3 7.49 -5.31 7.39
N SER A 4 7.74 -4.55 8.46
CA SER A 4 7.58 -4.99 9.85
C SER A 4 6.12 -5.22 10.25
N ILE A 5 5.16 -4.47 9.70
CA ILE A 5 3.72 -4.62 9.99
C ILE A 5 3.16 -5.80 9.18
N CYS A 6 3.55 -5.94 7.91
CA CYS A 6 3.09 -7.07 7.10
C CYS A 6 3.62 -8.43 7.59
N ARG A 7 4.85 -8.50 8.13
CA ARG A 7 5.34 -9.72 8.80
C ARG A 7 4.65 -10.02 10.14
N ARG A 8 4.07 -9.02 10.79
CA ARG A 8 3.52 -9.13 12.16
C ARG A 8 2.00 -9.35 12.20
N TYR A 9 1.28 -8.99 11.14
CA TYR A 9 -0.19 -9.09 11.03
C TYR A 9 -0.70 -10.11 10.00
N GLY A 10 0.16 -10.96 9.42
CA GLY A 10 -0.29 -12.12 8.61
C GLY A 10 -1.07 -11.79 7.34
N ALA A 11 -1.25 -10.52 6.98
CA ALA A 11 -1.72 -10.11 5.66
C ALA A 11 -0.57 -10.34 4.68
N ALA A 12 -0.83 -11.10 3.62
CA ALA A 12 0.07 -11.29 2.50
C ALA A 12 0.35 -9.95 1.81
N CYS A 13 1.26 -9.15 2.35
CA CYS A 13 1.93 -8.10 1.59
C CYS A 13 3.30 -8.65 1.19
N ARG A 14 3.46 -8.94 -0.09
CA ARG A 14 4.77 -8.85 -0.73
C ARG A 14 4.74 -7.73 -1.75
N ALA A 15 5.90 -7.12 -1.89
CA ALA A 15 6.17 -5.86 -2.54
C ALA A 15 5.55 -5.77 -3.95
N SER A 16 4.88 -4.65 -4.22
CA SER A 16 4.87 -4.08 -5.55
C SER A 16 6.33 -3.92 -5.99
N GLY A 17 6.73 -4.66 -7.02
CA GLY A 17 8.10 -4.69 -7.51
C GLY A 17 8.65 -3.31 -7.80
N THR A 18 9.76 -2.97 -7.16
CA THR A 18 10.83 -2.21 -7.80
C THR A 18 12.13 -2.93 -7.45
N SER A 19 12.74 -3.50 -8.46
CA SER A 19 14.11 -3.96 -8.46
C SER A 19 15.03 -2.82 -8.02
N TRP A 20 15.78 -3.02 -6.94
CA TRP A 20 16.99 -2.24 -6.67
C TRP A 20 18.10 -3.25 -6.43
N GLU A 21 18.87 -3.48 -7.49
CA GLU A 21 20.10 -4.24 -7.43
C GLU A 21 21.06 -3.63 -6.42
N VAL A 22 21.74 -4.54 -5.74
CA VAL A 22 22.76 -4.29 -4.74
C VAL A 22 24.00 -3.76 -5.45
N MET A 23 24.15 -2.44 -5.58
CA MET A 23 25.44 -1.85 -5.96
C MET A 23 26.29 -1.64 -4.71
N THR A 24 27.08 -2.66 -4.41
CA THR A 24 28.27 -2.55 -3.55
C THR A 24 29.23 -1.54 -4.15
N MET A 25 29.31 -0.34 -3.60
CA MET A 25 30.40 0.59 -3.89
C MET A 25 31.33 0.66 -2.66
N ARG A 26 32.42 -0.12 -2.73
CA ARG A 26 33.62 0.10 -1.93
C ARG A 26 34.15 1.51 -2.27
N ARG A 27 34.18 2.41 -1.30
CA ARG A 27 35.05 3.60 -1.37
C ARG A 27 35.88 3.72 -0.11
N ARG A 28 37.18 3.85 -0.37
CA ARG A 28 38.32 3.83 0.55
C ARG A 28 38.31 5.08 1.44
N ILE A 29 38.71 4.88 2.69
CA ILE A 29 39.01 5.92 3.67
C ILE A 29 40.34 6.58 3.30
N ALA A 30 40.39 7.92 3.33
CA ALA A 30 41.57 8.69 3.71
C ALA A 30 41.15 10.10 4.20
N PRO A 31 41.75 10.65 5.26
CA PRO A 31 41.34 11.91 5.89
C PRO A 31 42.21 13.10 5.44
N ALA A 32 41.66 14.31 5.43
CA ALA A 32 42.45 15.55 5.54
C ALA A 32 41.57 16.73 6.00
N ALA A 33 42.07 17.42 7.01
CA ALA A 33 41.51 18.58 7.69
C ALA A 33 41.62 19.88 6.87
N ALA A 34 40.74 20.86 7.13
CA ALA A 34 41.14 22.20 7.57
C ALA A 34 39.94 23.15 7.78
N LEU A 35 40.01 23.84 8.92
CA LEU A 35 39.33 25.05 9.40
C LEU A 35 38.84 26.05 8.35
N MET A 36 37.63 26.59 8.57
CA MET A 36 37.34 28.03 8.44
C MET A 36 36.31 28.46 9.49
N LEU A 37 36.63 29.54 10.18
CA LEU A 37 35.89 30.20 11.27
C LEU A 37 35.31 31.53 10.75
N LEU A 38 34.29 32.06 11.46
CA LEU A 38 33.73 33.45 11.44
C LEU A 38 32.60 33.70 10.40
N LEU A 39 31.43 34.28 10.68
CA LEU A 39 30.90 35.14 11.77
C LEU A 39 29.37 34.98 11.91
N ALA A 40 28.85 35.19 13.12
CA ALA A 40 27.43 35.34 13.39
C ALA A 40 26.94 36.77 13.05
N ALA A 41 25.88 36.86 12.26
CA ALA A 41 25.00 38.02 12.19
C ALA A 41 23.55 37.51 12.23
N GLY A 42 22.85 37.85 13.31
CA GLY A 42 21.44 37.52 13.49
C GLY A 42 20.55 38.37 12.60
N CYS A 43 19.60 37.71 11.94
CA CYS A 43 18.34 38.32 11.51
C CYS A 43 17.22 37.35 11.92
N GLY A 44 16.45 37.73 12.94
CA GLY A 44 15.16 37.12 13.21
C GLY A 44 14.21 37.48 12.07
N GLY A 45 13.99 36.55 11.16
CA GLY A 45 12.94 36.61 10.15
C GLY A 45 11.73 35.78 10.60
N PRO A 46 10.49 36.24 10.40
CA PRO A 46 9.30 35.50 10.77
C PRO A 46 9.31 34.13 10.09
N SER A 47 9.05 33.08 10.86
CA SER A 47 8.93 31.71 10.36
C SER A 47 7.99 31.70 9.17
N ALA A 48 8.56 31.46 8.00
CA ALA A 48 7.84 31.30 6.77
C ALA A 48 6.92 30.06 6.89
N ASP A 49 5.64 30.37 7.04
CA ASP A 49 4.58 29.76 6.25
C ASP A 49 4.24 28.29 6.57
N ASP A 50 3.46 28.12 7.64
CA ASP A 50 2.60 26.93 7.88
C ASP A 50 1.40 26.86 6.89
N GLY A 51 1.29 27.81 5.94
CA GLY A 51 0.16 27.93 5.01
C GLY A 51 0.18 26.98 3.81
N ASN A 52 1.26 26.22 3.59
CA ASN A 52 1.44 25.44 2.36
C ASN A 52 1.52 23.91 2.56
N ARG A 53 1.08 23.40 3.72
CA ARG A 53 0.94 21.95 3.94
C ARG A 53 -0.40 21.48 3.34
N PRO A 54 -0.41 20.55 2.37
CA PRO A 54 -1.65 19.93 1.94
C PRO A 54 -2.36 19.35 3.17
N PRO A 55 -3.68 19.51 3.33
CA PRO A 55 -4.32 19.10 4.57
C PRO A 55 -4.07 17.60 4.90
N ASP A 56 -4.23 17.21 6.16
CA ASP A 56 -3.84 15.85 6.57
C ASP A 56 -4.85 14.77 6.14
N ARG A 57 -6.09 15.14 5.78
CA ARG A 57 -7.12 14.19 5.33
C ARG A 57 -7.18 14.11 3.79
N PRO A 58 -6.94 12.94 3.17
CA PRO A 58 -7.04 12.81 1.72
C PRO A 58 -8.47 13.06 1.22
N PRO A 59 -8.64 13.58 -0.01
CA PRO A 59 -9.95 13.69 -0.65
C PRO A 59 -10.68 12.36 -0.68
N ALA A 60 -12.01 12.42 -0.51
CA ALA A 60 -12.87 11.29 -0.79
C ALA A 60 -12.64 10.80 -2.23
N PRO A 61 -12.68 9.48 -2.46
CA PRO A 61 -12.54 8.91 -3.80
C PRO A 61 -13.64 9.41 -4.75
N SER A 62 -13.29 9.62 -6.02
CA SER A 62 -14.26 9.88 -7.07
C SER A 62 -15.19 8.69 -7.32
N ARG A 63 -16.32 8.91 -7.99
CA ARG A 63 -17.24 7.83 -8.40
C ARG A 63 -16.54 6.76 -9.25
N GLU A 64 -15.65 7.17 -10.16
CA GLU A 64 -14.87 6.26 -11.01
C GLU A 64 -13.99 5.35 -10.15
N ILE A 65 -13.24 5.91 -9.18
CA ILE A 65 -12.41 5.12 -8.26
C ILE A 65 -13.26 4.16 -7.41
N ARG A 66 -14.43 4.60 -6.93
CA ARG A 66 -15.33 3.73 -6.15
C ARG A 66 -15.86 2.54 -6.96
N ALA A 67 -15.89 2.66 -8.29
CA ALA A 67 -16.39 1.61 -9.18
C ALA A 67 -15.30 0.64 -9.66
N LEU A 68 -14.01 0.89 -9.34
CA LEU A 68 -12.90 0.02 -9.71
C LEU A 68 -12.87 -1.23 -8.81
N ALA A 69 -13.78 -2.17 -9.06
CA ALA A 69 -13.71 -3.52 -8.51
C ALA A 69 -13.05 -4.46 -9.53
N LEU A 70 -12.18 -5.35 -9.09
CA LEU A 70 -11.50 -6.32 -9.95
C LEU A 70 -11.86 -7.76 -9.56
N PRO A 71 -11.88 -8.71 -10.52
CA PRO A 71 -12.30 -10.09 -10.23
C PRO A 71 -11.47 -10.79 -9.15
N LEU A 72 -10.16 -10.48 -9.06
CA LEU A 72 -9.29 -11.08 -8.06
C LEU A 72 -9.55 -10.57 -6.62
N ASP A 73 -10.28 -9.47 -6.43
CA ASP A 73 -10.65 -8.93 -5.12
C ASP A 73 -11.45 -9.97 -4.30
N ALA A 74 -12.19 -10.86 -4.97
CA ALA A 74 -12.95 -11.93 -4.34
C ALA A 74 -12.06 -12.96 -3.61
N TYR A 75 -10.76 -13.01 -3.91
CA TYR A 75 -9.79 -13.95 -3.34
C TYR A 75 -8.89 -13.32 -2.27
N GLU A 76 -9.04 -12.02 -2.03
CA GLU A 76 -8.29 -11.28 -1.01
C GLU A 76 -9.12 -11.09 0.28
N LEU A 77 -8.46 -10.61 1.34
CA LEU A 77 -9.14 -10.14 2.55
C LEU A 77 -9.49 -8.67 2.40
N ASP A 78 -10.77 -8.35 2.39
CA ASP A 78 -11.21 -6.95 2.48
C ASP A 78 -10.84 -6.31 3.83
N SER A 79 -10.98 -4.99 3.93
CA SER A 79 -10.58 -4.25 5.12
C SER A 79 -11.34 -4.66 6.40
N ARG A 80 -12.57 -5.15 6.26
CA ARG A 80 -13.38 -5.62 7.40
C ARG A 80 -12.85 -6.94 7.93
N ASN A 81 -12.55 -7.88 7.04
CA ASN A 81 -11.99 -9.17 7.39
C ASN A 81 -10.55 -9.05 7.90
N ALA A 82 -9.75 -8.13 7.34
CA ALA A 82 -8.41 -7.82 7.85
C ALA A 82 -8.45 -7.24 9.27
N ALA A 83 -9.36 -6.29 9.54
CA ALA A 83 -9.59 -5.75 10.88
C ALA A 83 -10.02 -6.84 11.87
N LEU A 84 -10.95 -7.71 11.46
CA LEU A 84 -11.43 -8.82 12.28
C LEU A 84 -10.31 -9.82 12.62
N ALA A 85 -9.45 -10.12 11.65
CA ALA A 85 -8.29 -10.98 11.83
C ALA A 85 -7.29 -10.38 12.84
N ALA A 86 -6.99 -9.08 12.71
CA ALA A 86 -6.12 -8.39 13.64
C ALA A 86 -6.70 -8.36 15.08
N THR A 87 -8.02 -8.13 15.23
CA THR A 87 -8.70 -8.24 16.53
C THR A 87 -8.62 -9.65 17.11
N ALA A 88 -8.85 -10.69 16.31
CA ALA A 88 -8.74 -12.07 16.76
C ALA A 88 -7.31 -12.41 17.22
N GLN A 89 -6.30 -11.91 16.51
CA GLN A 89 -4.90 -12.07 16.89
C GLN A 89 -4.58 -11.39 18.23
N GLU A 90 -5.00 -10.13 18.45
CA GLU A 90 -4.80 -9.42 19.72
C GLU A 90 -5.43 -10.17 20.91
N LYS A 91 -6.65 -10.69 20.75
CA LYS A 91 -7.33 -11.49 21.78
C LYS A 91 -6.60 -12.80 22.11
N LEU A 92 -6.12 -13.51 21.09
CA LEU A 92 -5.34 -14.73 21.26
C LEU A 92 -4.01 -14.46 21.97
N ILE A 93 -3.33 -13.37 21.62
CA ILE A 93 -2.10 -12.94 22.30
C ILE A 93 -2.40 -12.62 23.76
N LYS A 94 -3.42 -11.81 24.04
CA LYS A 94 -3.83 -11.50 25.41
C LYS A 94 -4.13 -12.74 26.24
N SER A 95 -4.90 -13.68 25.70
CA SER A 95 -5.19 -14.95 26.36
C SER A 95 -3.92 -15.76 26.68
N CYS A 96 -2.95 -15.78 25.76
CA CYS A 96 -1.67 -16.44 25.95
C CYS A 96 -0.77 -15.76 26.99
N MET A 97 -0.75 -14.43 26.99
CA MET A 97 0.00 -13.62 27.97
C MET A 97 -0.58 -13.81 29.38
N ALA A 98 -1.91 -13.77 29.50
CA ALA A 98 -2.60 -13.96 30.78
C ALA A 98 -2.29 -15.33 31.43
N ARG A 99 -2.20 -16.40 30.63
CA ARG A 99 -1.78 -17.74 31.14
C ARG A 99 -0.35 -17.77 31.70
N GLN A 100 0.47 -16.80 31.33
CA GLN A 100 1.84 -16.63 31.85
C GLN A 100 1.92 -15.62 33.01
N GLY A 101 0.77 -15.14 33.49
CA GLY A 101 0.68 -14.10 34.52
C GLY A 101 1.12 -12.73 34.02
N LEU A 102 1.02 -12.46 32.71
CA LEU A 102 1.45 -11.22 32.09
C LEU A 102 0.26 -10.48 31.47
N ASP A 103 0.22 -9.17 31.64
CA ASP A 103 -0.76 -8.32 30.95
C ASP A 103 -0.35 -8.04 29.49
N TRP A 104 -1.37 -7.83 28.65
CA TRP A 104 -1.24 -7.45 27.25
C TRP A 104 -2.18 -6.28 26.91
N PRO A 105 -1.63 -5.07 26.68
CA PRO A 105 -2.43 -3.93 26.27
C PRO A 105 -2.87 -4.07 24.80
N GLU A 106 -4.11 -4.51 24.61
CA GLU A 106 -4.72 -4.68 23.28
C GLU A 106 -4.82 -3.36 22.51
N LEU A 107 -4.66 -3.45 21.19
CA LEU A 107 -4.83 -2.32 20.29
C LEU A 107 -6.14 -2.41 19.50
N PRO A 108 -6.82 -1.27 19.26
CA PRO A 108 -7.99 -1.26 18.40
C PRO A 108 -7.60 -1.41 16.93
N HIS A 109 -8.32 -2.28 16.22
CA HIS A 109 -8.16 -2.52 14.78
C HIS A 109 -9.48 -2.21 14.04
N PRO A 110 -9.85 -0.92 13.87
CA PRO A 110 -11.08 -0.58 13.17
C PRO A 110 -10.97 -0.92 11.68
N ALA A 111 -12.04 -1.45 11.10
CA ALA A 111 -12.17 -1.55 9.66
C ALA A 111 -12.16 -0.14 9.04
N THR A 112 -11.41 0.03 7.97
CA THR A 112 -11.30 1.32 7.25
C THR A 112 -11.79 1.17 5.82
N GLU A 113 -12.35 2.24 5.27
CA GLU A 113 -12.70 2.27 3.85
C GLU A 113 -11.39 2.36 3.04
N THR A 114 -11.12 1.36 2.20
CA THR A 114 -9.91 1.28 1.38
C THR A 114 -10.28 1.29 -0.11
N TRP A 115 -9.35 1.79 -0.93
CA TRP A 115 -9.49 1.86 -2.39
C TRP A 115 -8.24 1.25 -3.02
N PRO A 116 -8.10 -0.09 -3.00
CA PRO A 116 -6.86 -0.77 -3.36
C PRO A 116 -6.40 -0.44 -4.80
N HIS A 117 -7.36 -0.20 -5.70
CA HIS A 117 -7.09 0.08 -7.11
C HIS A 117 -6.98 1.57 -7.45
N ARG A 118 -7.04 2.46 -6.46
CA ARG A 118 -7.07 3.93 -6.66
C ARG A 118 -5.86 4.48 -7.43
N GLY A 119 -4.71 3.85 -7.29
CA GLY A 119 -3.48 4.20 -8.02
C GLY A 119 -3.12 3.25 -9.16
N ARG A 120 -3.93 2.21 -9.41
CA ARG A 120 -3.56 1.12 -10.33
C ARG A 120 -3.37 1.60 -11.77
N TYR A 121 -4.14 2.60 -12.20
CA TYR A 121 -4.08 3.16 -13.56
C TYR A 121 -3.46 4.57 -13.58
N GLY A 122 -2.58 4.83 -12.61
CA GLY A 122 -1.94 6.12 -12.40
C GLY A 122 -2.85 7.13 -11.71
N LEU A 123 -2.44 8.40 -11.72
CA LEU A 123 -3.26 9.48 -11.16
C LEU A 123 -4.53 9.68 -12.01
N ALA A 124 -5.71 9.64 -11.38
CA ALA A 124 -7.00 9.68 -12.09
C ALA A 124 -8.01 10.71 -11.54
N GLU A 125 -7.69 11.39 -10.44
CA GLU A 125 -8.68 12.19 -9.70
C GLU A 125 -8.35 13.68 -9.68
N PRO A 126 -9.28 14.57 -10.08
CA PRO A 126 -9.02 16.01 -10.13
C PRO A 126 -8.65 16.60 -8.76
N ALA A 127 -9.31 16.14 -7.69
CA ALA A 127 -9.06 16.62 -6.33
C ALA A 127 -7.68 16.20 -5.81
N VAL A 128 -7.19 15.03 -6.22
CA VAL A 128 -5.86 14.54 -5.85
C VAL A 128 -4.80 15.30 -6.65
N ALA A 129 -4.96 15.40 -7.97
CA ALA A 129 -4.06 16.15 -8.84
C ALA A 129 -3.86 17.60 -8.39
N LYS A 130 -4.95 18.30 -8.06
CA LYS A 130 -4.92 19.69 -7.61
C LYS A 130 -4.11 19.88 -6.31
N ARG A 131 -4.12 18.89 -5.42
CA ARG A 131 -3.62 19.03 -4.04
C ARG A 131 -2.27 18.38 -3.80
N TYR A 132 -2.00 17.29 -4.50
CA TYR A 132 -0.82 16.46 -4.28
C TYR A 132 0.03 16.29 -5.52
N GLY A 133 -0.41 16.73 -6.70
CA GLY A 133 0.29 16.41 -7.94
C GLY A 133 0.39 14.88 -8.10
N TYR A 134 1.60 14.38 -8.29
CA TYR A 134 1.94 12.96 -8.35
C TYR A 134 2.45 12.39 -7.02
N HIS A 135 2.49 13.18 -5.93
CA HIS A 135 2.87 12.67 -4.62
C HIS A 135 1.83 11.70 -4.04
N ALA A 136 2.33 10.78 -3.22
CA ALA A 136 1.49 9.92 -2.40
C ALA A 136 0.59 10.74 -1.48
N MET A 137 -0.68 10.38 -1.42
CA MET A 137 -1.62 10.94 -0.45
C MET A 137 -1.22 10.56 0.98
N PRO A 138 -1.52 11.41 1.98
CA PRO A 138 -1.34 11.04 3.37
C PRO A 138 -2.24 9.84 3.73
N ASP A 139 -1.67 8.90 4.47
CA ASP A 139 -2.37 7.77 5.10
C ASP A 139 -2.35 7.94 6.63
N PRO A 140 -3.22 8.80 7.19
CA PRO A 140 -3.25 9.04 8.62
C PRO A 140 -3.73 7.82 9.41
N VAL A 141 -4.48 6.91 8.78
CA VAL A 141 -4.98 5.68 9.41
C VAL A 141 -3.81 4.76 9.73
N THR A 142 -3.03 4.39 8.71
CA THR A 142 -1.86 3.51 8.90
C THR A 142 -0.85 4.16 9.83
N LYS A 143 -0.56 5.46 9.67
CA LYS A 143 0.33 6.19 10.58
C LYS A 143 -0.15 6.16 12.03
N THR A 144 -1.46 6.22 12.26
CA THR A 144 -2.02 6.16 13.62
C THR A 144 -1.92 4.76 14.21
N ALA A 145 -2.16 3.72 13.41
CA ALA A 145 -1.96 2.33 13.83
C ALA A 145 -0.47 2.06 14.16
N GLU A 146 0.45 2.53 13.32
CA GLU A 146 1.91 2.47 13.53
C GLU A 146 2.31 3.11 14.87
N ARG A 147 1.89 4.35 15.12
CA ARG A 147 2.20 5.04 16.39
C ARG A 147 1.66 4.30 17.61
N ARG A 148 0.44 3.74 17.53
CA ARG A 148 -0.14 2.96 18.65
C ARG A 148 0.67 1.70 18.94
N LEU A 149 1.12 1.02 17.89
CA LEU A 149 1.98 -0.16 18.01
C LEU A 149 3.32 0.19 18.65
N GLU A 150 3.98 1.26 18.19
CA GLU A 150 5.24 1.74 18.76
C GLU A 150 5.09 2.12 20.23
N GLN A 151 4.04 2.86 20.58
CA GLN A 151 3.76 3.27 21.96
C GLN A 151 3.48 2.09 22.88
N ARG A 152 2.74 1.08 22.41
CA ARG A 152 2.54 -0.17 23.15
C ARG A 152 3.87 -0.86 23.40
N ASP A 153 4.63 -1.09 22.34
CA ASP A 153 5.89 -1.83 22.42
C ASP A 153 6.91 -1.14 23.32
N ALA A 154 6.99 0.18 23.28
CA ALA A 154 7.88 0.96 24.15
C ALA A 154 7.60 0.77 25.65
N ARG A 155 6.38 0.36 26.02
CA ARG A 155 5.95 0.14 27.41
C ARG A 155 6.10 -1.30 27.87
N LEU A 156 6.41 -2.23 26.97
CA LEU A 156 6.57 -3.65 27.33
C LEU A 156 7.88 -3.86 28.09
N THR A 157 7.80 -4.57 29.21
CA THR A 157 8.98 -5.12 29.88
C THR A 157 9.70 -6.14 29.00
N ALA A 158 10.97 -6.44 29.30
CA ALA A 158 11.71 -7.50 28.60
C ALA A 158 10.98 -8.85 28.66
N ARG A 159 10.42 -9.21 29.83
CA ARG A 159 9.64 -10.44 30.01
C ARG A 159 8.37 -10.45 29.14
N GLN A 160 7.62 -9.35 29.10
CA GLN A 160 6.43 -9.25 28.24
C GLN A 160 6.79 -9.32 26.75
N ARG A 161 7.86 -8.64 26.34
CA ARG A 161 8.33 -8.64 24.95
C ARG A 161 8.72 -10.05 24.49
N THR A 162 9.49 -10.77 25.30
CA THR A 162 9.88 -12.16 25.02
C THR A 162 8.67 -13.09 25.00
N ALA A 163 7.74 -12.96 25.95
CA ALA A 163 6.54 -13.79 25.97
C ALA A 163 5.61 -13.52 24.77
N ALA A 164 5.48 -12.26 24.34
CA ALA A 164 4.63 -11.87 23.22
C ALA A 164 5.22 -12.27 21.87
N TYR A 165 6.51 -11.96 21.63
CA TYR A 165 7.12 -12.04 20.31
C TYR A 165 8.13 -13.18 20.12
N GLY A 166 8.55 -13.83 21.22
CA GLY A 166 9.67 -14.76 21.18
C GLY A 166 11.02 -14.07 20.97
N THR A 167 12.08 -14.86 20.87
CA THR A 167 13.46 -14.39 20.57
C THR A 167 14.01 -14.91 19.24
N ASP A 168 13.35 -15.91 18.66
CA ASP A 168 13.76 -16.65 17.47
C ASP A 168 12.85 -16.39 16.25
N GLY A 169 11.81 -15.55 16.43
CA GLY A 169 10.80 -15.27 15.40
C GLY A 169 9.89 -16.45 15.06
N ARG A 170 9.92 -17.54 15.84
CA ARG A 170 9.11 -18.76 15.68
C ARG A 170 8.40 -19.18 16.98
N SER A 171 8.47 -18.33 17.99
CA SER A 171 7.93 -18.60 19.32
C SER A 171 7.17 -17.38 19.85
N GLY A 172 6.71 -17.47 21.09
CA GLY A 172 5.90 -16.44 21.73
C GLY A 172 4.40 -16.53 21.41
N CYS A 173 3.64 -15.68 22.08
CA CYS A 173 2.18 -15.66 21.97
C CYS A 173 1.68 -15.22 20.59
N GLN A 174 2.42 -14.37 19.88
CA GLN A 174 2.08 -13.97 18.51
C GLN A 174 2.09 -15.16 17.56
N GLU A 175 3.13 -15.99 17.61
CA GLU A 175 3.22 -17.17 16.73
C GLU A 175 2.12 -18.19 17.07
N ARG A 176 1.85 -18.41 18.36
CA ARG A 176 0.73 -19.27 18.79
C ARG A 176 -0.62 -18.74 18.31
N ALA A 177 -0.82 -17.42 18.34
CA ALA A 177 -2.02 -16.79 17.80
C ALA A 177 -2.12 -17.01 16.29
N GLN A 178 -1.04 -16.79 15.54
CA GLN A 178 -0.99 -17.04 14.10
C GLN A 178 -1.33 -18.50 13.76
N HIS A 179 -0.70 -19.47 14.44
CA HIS A 179 -1.00 -20.88 14.28
C HIS A 179 -2.46 -21.22 14.56
N ALA A 180 -3.09 -20.61 15.56
CA ALA A 180 -4.50 -20.82 15.85
C ALA A 180 -5.42 -20.28 14.74
N LEU A 181 -5.04 -19.17 14.09
CA LEU A 181 -5.79 -18.58 12.98
C LEU A 181 -5.64 -19.38 11.68
N VAL A 182 -4.47 -19.98 11.43
CA VAL A 182 -4.23 -20.79 10.22
C VAL A 182 -4.45 -22.30 10.43
N ARG A 183 -4.99 -22.71 11.59
CA ARG A 183 -5.23 -24.12 11.89
C ARG A 183 -6.23 -24.72 10.89
N ASP A 184 -5.85 -25.86 10.31
CA ASP A 184 -6.59 -26.58 9.27
C ASP A 184 -6.89 -25.75 8.01
N VAL A 185 -6.22 -24.61 7.81
CA VAL A 185 -6.32 -23.85 6.58
C VAL A 185 -5.50 -24.57 5.50
N PRO A 186 -6.11 -24.95 4.36
CA PRO A 186 -5.37 -25.51 3.23
C PRO A 186 -4.15 -24.66 2.86
N LYS A 187 -3.01 -25.32 2.65
CA LYS A 187 -1.81 -24.65 2.15
C LYS A 187 -2.02 -24.29 0.69
N VAL A 188 -2.10 -22.99 0.41
CA VAL A 188 -2.19 -22.43 -0.94
C VAL A 188 -0.96 -21.60 -1.22
N SER A 189 -0.58 -21.50 -2.50
CA SER A 189 0.45 -20.53 -2.89
C SER A 189 -0.04 -19.13 -2.55
N SER A 190 0.70 -18.44 -1.68
CA SER A 190 0.43 -17.07 -1.29
C SER A 190 0.58 -16.08 -2.45
N ASP A 191 1.25 -16.49 -3.51
CA ASP A 191 1.67 -15.60 -4.59
C ASP A 191 0.71 -15.67 -5.79
N LEU A 192 -0.15 -16.69 -5.90
CA LEU A 192 -1.04 -16.91 -7.06
C LEU A 192 -1.91 -15.69 -7.40
N VAL A 193 -2.58 -15.09 -6.41
CA VAL A 193 -3.47 -13.93 -6.65
C VAL A 193 -2.65 -12.73 -7.12
N ASN A 194 -1.51 -12.47 -6.49
CA ASN A 194 -0.60 -11.37 -6.83
C ASN A 194 0.02 -11.55 -8.23
N GLU A 195 0.50 -12.75 -8.54
CA GLU A 195 1.06 -13.09 -9.86
C GLU A 195 0.00 -12.95 -10.96
N ALA A 196 -1.22 -13.45 -10.73
CA ALA A 196 -2.32 -13.30 -11.68
C ALA A 196 -2.71 -11.83 -11.89
N SER A 197 -2.77 -11.04 -10.81
CA SER A 197 -3.08 -9.60 -10.86
C SER A 197 -2.01 -8.80 -11.61
N ALA A 198 -0.73 -9.08 -11.35
CA ALA A 198 0.39 -8.44 -12.03
C ALA A 198 0.43 -8.83 -13.52
N ALA A 199 0.26 -10.11 -13.84
CA ALA A 199 0.25 -10.58 -15.22
C ALA A 199 -0.94 -10.02 -16.01
N ALA A 200 -2.13 -9.94 -15.40
CA ALA A 200 -3.31 -9.34 -16.03
C ALA A 200 -3.13 -7.84 -16.28
N TYR A 201 -2.61 -7.10 -15.31
CA TYR A 201 -2.26 -5.69 -15.47
C TYR A 201 -1.26 -5.48 -16.62
N GLU A 202 -0.18 -6.26 -16.63
CA GLU A 202 0.86 -6.14 -17.67
C GLU A 202 0.31 -6.43 -19.07
N LYS A 203 -0.44 -7.52 -19.21
CA LYS A 203 -1.09 -7.88 -20.48
C LYS A 203 -2.13 -6.85 -20.90
N SER A 204 -2.85 -6.23 -19.96
CA SER A 204 -3.93 -5.28 -20.26
C SER A 204 -3.43 -4.04 -21.02
N GLN A 205 -2.21 -3.57 -20.71
CA GLN A 205 -1.53 -2.46 -21.39
C GLN A 205 -1.33 -2.71 -22.89
N HIS A 206 -1.21 -3.98 -23.27
CA HIS A 206 -0.93 -4.42 -24.63
C HIS A 206 -2.19 -4.78 -25.42
N THR A 207 -3.38 -4.69 -24.81
CA THR A 207 -4.63 -4.94 -25.52
C THR A 207 -4.87 -3.86 -26.58
N PRO A 208 -5.48 -4.18 -27.74
CA PRO A 208 -5.79 -3.19 -28.75
C PRO A 208 -6.65 -2.02 -28.23
N ALA A 209 -7.54 -2.28 -27.26
CA ALA A 209 -8.34 -1.25 -26.63
C ALA A 209 -7.49 -0.28 -25.79
N ALA A 210 -6.59 -0.80 -24.94
CA ALA A 210 -5.67 0.01 -24.14
C ALA A 210 -4.72 0.84 -25.02
N GLN A 211 -4.09 0.22 -26.02
CA GLN A 211 -3.17 0.94 -26.91
C GLN A 211 -3.87 2.08 -27.68
N ARG A 212 -5.11 1.89 -28.13
CA ARG A 212 -5.90 2.95 -28.76
C ARG A 212 -6.19 4.10 -27.80
N VAL A 213 -6.62 3.82 -26.56
CA VAL A 213 -6.92 4.88 -25.60
C VAL A 213 -5.66 5.60 -25.11
N PHE A 214 -4.54 4.89 -25.00
CA PHE A 214 -3.23 5.49 -24.70
C PHE A 214 -2.80 6.45 -25.81
N GLY A 215 -3.04 6.09 -27.08
CA GLY A 215 -2.83 6.99 -28.22
C GLY A 215 -3.64 8.27 -28.15
N LYS A 216 -4.93 8.17 -27.78
CA LYS A 216 -5.81 9.34 -27.59
C LYS A 216 -5.35 10.21 -26.43
N TRP A 217 -4.96 9.60 -25.31
CA TRP A 217 -4.44 10.32 -24.15
C TRP A 217 -3.13 11.05 -24.48
N ARG A 218 -2.20 10.39 -25.17
CA ARG A 218 -0.94 11.03 -25.63
C ARG A 218 -1.21 12.25 -26.51
N ALA A 219 -2.14 12.14 -27.46
CA ALA A 219 -2.50 13.28 -28.30
C ALA A 219 -3.04 14.44 -27.46
N CYS A 220 -3.95 14.16 -26.52
CA CYS A 220 -4.48 15.16 -25.59
C CYS A 220 -3.40 15.83 -24.72
N MET A 221 -2.42 15.06 -24.24
CA MET A 221 -1.30 15.57 -23.45
C MET A 221 -0.35 16.42 -24.29
N ARG A 222 -0.07 16.02 -25.53
CA ARG A 222 0.75 16.79 -26.48
C ARG A 222 0.10 18.13 -26.82
N ASP A 223 -1.21 18.16 -27.02
CA ASP A 223 -1.96 19.41 -27.25
C ASP A 223 -1.88 20.37 -26.05
N ARG A 224 -1.52 19.86 -24.87
CA ARG A 224 -1.28 20.61 -23.62
C ARG A 224 0.21 20.86 -23.35
N GLY A 225 1.09 20.54 -24.29
CA GLY A 225 2.53 20.77 -24.17
C GLY A 225 3.31 19.66 -23.47
N HIS A 226 2.72 18.49 -23.22
CA HIS A 226 3.37 17.38 -22.51
C HIS A 226 3.68 16.21 -23.45
N ALA A 227 4.94 15.77 -23.48
CA ALA A 227 5.43 14.73 -24.41
C ALA A 227 5.65 13.36 -23.72
N TYR A 228 4.63 12.84 -23.03
CA TYR A 228 4.70 11.51 -22.40
C TYR A 228 4.33 10.38 -23.36
N ARG A 229 4.95 9.21 -23.21
CA ARG A 229 4.75 8.04 -24.10
C ARG A 229 3.73 7.05 -23.54
N HIS A 230 3.68 6.94 -22.22
CA HIS A 230 2.81 6.03 -21.50
C HIS A 230 2.03 6.78 -20.39
N PRO A 231 0.77 6.41 -20.10
CA PRO A 231 -0.05 7.06 -19.06
C PRO A 231 0.49 6.98 -17.63
N MET A 232 1.50 6.14 -17.40
CA MET A 232 2.22 6.02 -16.12
C MET A 232 3.50 6.87 -16.06
N ASP A 233 4.04 7.32 -17.21
CA ASP A 233 5.27 8.12 -17.24
C ASP A 233 5.19 9.38 -16.37
N PRO A 234 4.07 10.13 -16.33
CA PRO A 234 4.00 11.34 -15.49
C PRO A 234 4.16 11.05 -14.00
N ASN A 235 3.67 9.89 -13.53
CA ASN A 235 3.81 9.47 -12.13
C ASN A 235 5.27 9.16 -11.75
N GLU A 236 6.08 8.72 -12.72
CA GLU A 236 7.48 8.33 -12.51
C GLU A 236 8.50 9.39 -12.89
N ASP A 237 8.04 10.55 -13.34
CA ASP A 237 8.89 11.63 -13.80
C ASP A 237 9.84 12.11 -12.68
N PRO A 238 11.17 12.08 -12.89
CA PRO A 238 12.14 12.44 -11.87
C PRO A 238 12.03 13.90 -11.43
N ARG A 239 11.41 14.78 -12.25
CA ARG A 239 11.18 16.19 -11.91
C ARG A 239 10.30 16.37 -10.67
N TRP A 240 9.50 15.36 -10.30
CA TRP A 240 8.53 15.41 -9.19
C TRP A 240 9.00 14.72 -7.91
N LYS A 241 10.27 14.29 -7.81
CA LYS A 241 10.79 13.53 -6.65
C LYS A 241 11.14 14.41 -5.43
N GLY A 242 10.74 15.69 -5.43
CA GLY A 242 10.93 16.60 -4.30
C GLY A 242 10.12 16.20 -3.05
N GLY A 243 10.25 16.97 -1.96
CA GLY A 243 9.46 16.72 -0.74
C GLY A 243 8.02 17.26 -0.78
N ARG A 244 7.72 18.16 -1.73
CA ARG A 244 6.43 18.84 -1.87
C ARG A 244 6.10 19.06 -3.36
N PRO A 245 4.81 19.04 -3.74
CA PRO A 245 4.42 19.22 -5.13
C PRO A 245 4.75 20.62 -5.63
N THR A 246 5.35 20.69 -6.83
CA THR A 246 5.65 21.97 -7.47
C THR A 246 4.42 22.51 -8.22
N ARG A 247 4.41 23.81 -8.55
CA ARG A 247 3.33 24.37 -9.39
C ARG A 247 3.28 23.72 -10.78
N ALA A 248 4.45 23.44 -11.38
CA ALA A 248 4.56 22.77 -12.67
C ALA A 248 4.05 21.33 -12.61
N GLU A 249 4.33 20.62 -11.52
CA GLU A 249 3.81 19.28 -11.27
C GLU A 249 2.28 19.28 -11.17
N ILE A 250 1.71 20.18 -10.35
CA ILE A 250 0.26 20.29 -10.17
C ILE A 250 -0.42 20.61 -11.51
N ALA A 251 0.16 21.51 -12.32
CA ALA A 251 -0.36 21.81 -13.64
C ALA A 251 -0.35 20.56 -14.54
N THR A 252 0.78 19.84 -14.59
CA THR A 252 0.95 18.60 -15.36
C THR A 252 -0.02 17.51 -14.92
N ALA A 253 -0.19 17.32 -13.61
CA ALA A 253 -1.11 16.37 -12.99
C ALA A 253 -2.58 16.68 -13.33
N ARG A 254 -2.95 17.96 -13.35
CA ARG A 254 -4.31 18.39 -13.73
C ARG A 254 -4.58 18.15 -15.20
N ASP A 255 -3.62 18.42 -16.07
CA ASP A 255 -3.69 18.13 -17.50
C ASP A 255 -3.82 16.64 -17.78
N ASP A 256 -3.01 15.81 -17.11
CA ASP A 256 -3.06 14.35 -17.19
C ASP A 256 -4.45 13.82 -16.82
N VAL A 257 -4.95 14.19 -15.65
CA VAL A 257 -6.29 13.75 -15.21
C VAL A 257 -7.38 14.23 -16.17
N ALA A 258 -7.32 15.48 -16.66
CA ALA A 258 -8.27 15.98 -17.64
C ALA A 258 -8.24 15.16 -18.94
N CYS A 259 -7.05 14.76 -19.40
CA CYS A 259 -6.89 13.91 -20.57
C CYS A 259 -7.37 12.47 -20.33
N LYS A 260 -7.14 11.91 -19.14
CA LYS A 260 -7.65 10.58 -18.76
C LYS A 260 -9.18 10.56 -18.73
N LEU A 261 -9.80 11.58 -18.15
CA LEU A 261 -11.26 11.74 -18.12
C LEU A 261 -11.85 11.91 -19.53
N ARG A 262 -11.27 12.81 -20.36
CA ARG A 262 -11.74 13.05 -21.74
C ARG A 262 -11.68 11.81 -22.62
N THR A 263 -10.72 10.93 -22.37
CA THR A 263 -10.49 9.73 -23.19
C THR A 263 -11.08 8.46 -22.59
N HIS A 264 -11.66 8.53 -21.40
CA HIS A 264 -12.11 7.37 -20.61
C HIS A 264 -11.00 6.33 -20.41
N LEU A 265 -9.77 6.78 -20.22
CA LEU A 265 -8.58 5.91 -20.18
C LEU A 265 -8.67 4.87 -19.08
N VAL A 266 -9.02 5.30 -17.86
CA VAL A 266 -9.06 4.43 -16.68
C VAL A 266 -10.11 3.36 -16.87
N ASP A 267 -11.32 3.72 -17.30
CA ASP A 267 -12.42 2.79 -17.57
C ASP A 267 -12.08 1.75 -18.66
N VAL A 268 -11.49 2.19 -19.79
CA VAL A 268 -11.08 1.27 -20.87
C VAL A 268 -10.00 0.30 -20.41
N TRP A 269 -8.98 0.80 -19.70
CA TRP A 269 -7.88 -0.03 -19.21
C TRP A 269 -8.35 -0.99 -18.12
N TRP A 270 -9.17 -0.51 -17.18
CA TRP A 270 -9.76 -1.34 -16.12
C TRP A 270 -10.58 -2.50 -16.68
N ARG A 271 -11.42 -2.29 -17.71
CA ARG A 271 -12.15 -3.39 -18.33
C ARG A 271 -11.25 -4.42 -18.99
N ALA A 272 -10.15 -3.99 -19.61
CA ALA A 272 -9.17 -4.88 -20.21
C ALA A 272 -8.48 -5.75 -19.14
N ASP A 273 -8.07 -5.13 -18.02
CA ASP A 273 -7.49 -5.83 -16.87
C ASP A 273 -8.48 -6.81 -16.25
N ALA A 274 -9.71 -6.37 -15.95
CA ALA A 274 -10.76 -7.22 -15.40
C ALA A 274 -11.05 -8.45 -16.30
N THR A 275 -11.07 -8.27 -17.62
CA THR A 275 -11.24 -9.38 -18.57
C THR A 275 -10.11 -10.40 -18.45
N LEU A 276 -8.86 -9.94 -18.35
CA LEU A 276 -7.68 -10.80 -18.21
C LEU A 276 -7.64 -11.50 -16.85
N GLN A 277 -8.09 -10.84 -15.77
CA GLN A 277 -8.23 -11.47 -14.47
C GLN A 277 -9.30 -12.57 -14.48
N HIS A 278 -10.45 -12.32 -15.10
CA HIS A 278 -11.47 -13.36 -15.30
C HIS A 278 -10.92 -14.57 -16.06
N GLN A 279 -10.10 -14.33 -17.09
CA GLN A 279 -9.46 -15.41 -17.83
C GLN A 279 -8.47 -16.19 -16.95
N ALA A 280 -7.61 -15.50 -16.19
CA ALA A 280 -6.67 -16.15 -15.27
C ALA A 280 -7.38 -17.01 -14.22
N ILE A 281 -8.52 -16.55 -13.69
CA ILE A 281 -9.36 -17.32 -12.77
C ILE A 281 -9.90 -18.58 -13.45
N LYS A 282 -10.40 -18.47 -14.69
CA LYS A 282 -10.91 -19.62 -15.46
C LYS A 282 -9.82 -20.64 -15.76
N ASP A 283 -8.67 -20.19 -16.25
CA ASP A 283 -7.55 -21.06 -16.63
C ASP A 283 -6.97 -21.83 -15.45
N SER A 284 -7.04 -21.25 -14.24
CA SER A 284 -6.54 -21.84 -12.99
C SER A 284 -7.65 -22.12 -11.97
N ALA A 285 -8.87 -22.43 -12.42
CA ALA A 285 -10.06 -22.52 -11.55
C ALA A 285 -9.88 -23.45 -10.34
N GLY A 286 -9.18 -24.58 -10.51
CA GLY A 286 -8.88 -25.50 -9.41
C GLY A 286 -8.01 -24.86 -8.31
N ARG A 287 -6.99 -24.09 -8.69
CA ARG A 287 -6.10 -23.39 -7.74
C ARG A 287 -6.85 -22.24 -7.06
N PHE A 288 -7.68 -21.50 -7.78
CA PHE A 288 -8.48 -20.43 -7.20
C PHE A 288 -9.56 -20.95 -6.22
N ARG A 289 -10.19 -22.10 -6.50
CA ARG A 289 -11.07 -22.77 -5.53
C ARG A 289 -10.32 -23.12 -4.24
N GLN A 290 -9.08 -23.59 -4.33
CA GLN A 290 -8.29 -23.85 -3.12
C GLN A 290 -8.02 -22.57 -2.32
N VAL A 291 -7.74 -21.44 -2.99
CA VAL A 291 -7.58 -20.13 -2.32
C VAL A 291 -8.87 -19.71 -1.62
N GLU A 292 -10.01 -19.90 -2.27
CA GLU A 292 -11.32 -19.59 -1.69
C GLU A 292 -11.61 -20.44 -0.43
N GLU A 293 -11.39 -21.75 -0.50
CA GLU A 293 -11.55 -22.65 0.65
C GLU A 293 -10.59 -22.30 1.79
N ALA A 294 -9.33 -21.98 1.46
CA ALA A 294 -8.36 -21.51 2.44
C ALA A 294 -8.81 -20.22 3.14
N ARG A 295 -9.29 -19.24 2.35
CA ARG A 295 -9.82 -17.98 2.89
C ARG A 295 -11.04 -18.22 3.77
N LYS A 296 -11.98 -19.06 3.35
CA LYS A 296 -13.18 -19.40 4.12
C LYS A 296 -12.81 -20.02 5.47
N ARG A 297 -11.93 -21.03 5.47
CA ARG A 297 -11.47 -21.68 6.69
C ARG A 297 -10.72 -20.73 7.62
N TYR A 298 -9.88 -19.86 7.06
CA TYR A 298 -9.20 -18.83 7.82
C TYR A 298 -10.19 -17.89 8.51
N LEU A 299 -11.22 -17.43 7.79
CA LEU A 299 -12.25 -16.53 8.35
C LEU A 299 -13.13 -17.20 9.40
N GLU A 300 -13.39 -18.50 9.31
CA GLU A 300 -14.04 -19.27 10.38
C GLU A 300 -13.20 -19.25 11.67
N ASN A 301 -11.89 -19.48 11.55
CA ASN A 301 -10.97 -19.41 12.69
C ASN A 301 -10.92 -18.00 13.29
N VAL A 302 -10.82 -16.97 12.44
CA VAL A 302 -10.84 -15.57 12.85
C VAL A 302 -12.11 -15.25 13.65
N ARG A 303 -13.30 -15.60 13.13
CA ARG A 303 -14.59 -15.32 13.80
C ARG A 303 -14.74 -16.04 15.14
N ARG A 304 -14.18 -17.25 15.26
CA ARG A 304 -14.16 -18.01 16.52
C ARG A 304 -13.34 -17.31 17.60
N HIS A 305 -12.28 -16.60 17.21
CA HIS A 305 -11.34 -15.96 18.13
C HIS A 305 -11.52 -14.43 18.25
N SER A 306 -12.42 -13.83 17.47
CA SER A 306 -12.74 -12.41 17.53
C SER A 306 -13.85 -12.06 18.52
N ARG A 307 -14.59 -13.05 19.05
CA ARG A 307 -15.67 -12.85 20.04
C ARG A 307 -15.14 -12.59 21.43
#